data_AF-A0A840Y7S6-F1
#
_entry.id   AF-A0A840Y7S6-F1
#
_cell.length_a   1.000
_cell.length_b   1.000
_cell.length_c   1.000
_cell.angle_alpha   90.00
_cell.angle_beta   90.00
_cell.angle_gamma   90.00
#
_symmetry.space_group_name_H-M   'P 1'
#
loop_
_entity.id
_entity.type
_entity.pdbx_description
1 polymer ?
#
loop_
_entity_poly.entity_id
_entity_poly.type
_entity_poly.pdbx_seq_one_letter_code
_entity_poly.pdbx_strand_id
1 'polypeptide(L)'
;MPDLLHFQERDRLLASLRRLLRQVSLDGQPLTGLANHSAAGAPLLTRDNALAAELMAIPAVRAADPAMADAVLSFVTAMVEEGGAPSRGVPPPAPPRAEILRADPRDLRVVTPWHEFTGDLAHGVLRQRMRGDSRARDVLHTGNMIRLRLQGGLPGLIGHLSLRARTLDIEEAVTAQGVQPEGAGVLMWHESTLVLRPVPGLRIAAGTIRYEYRATAADPVLRLTVTLRAGPRAGLTDLRLTTALDALSEGAAPPAYLSVGRSGTQSRRPAGPFAEEEVLSTGPTDSLHLWSAGPEDEALALHIRPRAGEAVFNLRLQSRGGVPHWLVLRHTLPDLPRSGTATLREDRLLARGVVPGTPEAALRLLRAPEALAGRDPGQTGPGAPLAAMASVLLNAPGFAQPFPRERLARLREVLERQLAALPDEEGEVLPISELAPVAVALDAVWRAGGSPRDRRRLRQVLGQITAAASADGVIGTGLAEHGSAMLALARGASLIPEPWVAEALGRAVLALDPAGPSLLGLEGAQPVPTRALAALLRGLRAVEVLAGTGRVALEAEVLARAVVARDACLQGLAGRLRSQEDRLDVLPGGVGEPDAASTAALLLGVLSPDEVAFSAGDVAA
;
A
#
# COMPACT_ATOMS: atom_id res chain seq x y z
N MET A 1 14.37 -20.40 29.61
CA MET A 1 13.25 -19.71 30.30
C MET A 1 12.00 -20.55 30.09
N PRO A 2 11.15 -20.80 31.11
CA PRO A 2 9.97 -21.65 30.90
C PRO A 2 8.99 -20.93 29.98
N ASP A 3 8.52 -21.65 28.98
CA ASP A 3 7.47 -21.24 28.06
C ASP A 3 6.32 -20.61 28.85
N LEU A 4 6.08 -19.31 28.64
CA LEU A 4 4.96 -18.60 29.26
C LEU A 4 3.59 -19.08 28.75
N LEU A 5 3.60 -19.96 27.75
CA LEU A 5 2.46 -20.72 27.28
C LEU A 5 2.77 -22.21 27.42
N HIS A 6 1.94 -22.94 28.16
CA HIS A 6 2.01 -24.41 28.13
C HIS A 6 1.79 -24.91 26.69
N PHE A 7 2.38 -26.06 26.34
CA PHE A 7 2.22 -26.65 25.00
C PHE A 7 0.74 -26.77 24.59
N GLN A 8 -0.16 -27.05 25.54
CA GLN A 8 -1.61 -27.10 25.31
C GLN A 8 -2.20 -25.75 24.90
N GLU A 9 -1.73 -24.64 25.48
CA GLU A 9 -2.21 -23.30 25.17
C GLU A 9 -1.70 -22.84 23.79
N ARG A 10 -0.43 -23.14 23.48
CA ARG A 10 0.12 -22.98 22.13
C ARG A 10 -0.74 -23.73 21.11
N ASP A 11 -1.04 -25.00 21.36
CA ASP A 11 -1.80 -25.83 20.41
C ASP A 11 -3.23 -25.32 20.24
N ARG A 12 -3.86 -24.78 21.30
CA ARG A 12 -5.16 -24.11 21.26
C ARG A 12 -5.13 -22.79 20.48
N LEU A 13 -4.04 -22.02 20.53
CA LEU A 13 -3.86 -20.82 19.71
C LEU A 13 -3.63 -21.18 18.23
N LEU A 14 -2.87 -22.25 17.95
CA LEU A 14 -2.70 -22.77 16.58
C LEU A 14 -4.03 -23.29 16.01
N ALA A 15 -4.88 -23.90 16.84
CA ALA A 15 -6.23 -24.31 16.43
C ALA A 15 -7.09 -23.10 16.00
N SER A 16 -6.96 -21.95 16.67
CA SER A 16 -7.62 -20.70 16.25
C SER A 16 -7.12 -20.22 14.88
N LEU A 17 -5.81 -20.28 14.61
CA LEU A 17 -5.25 -19.93 13.30
C LEU A 17 -5.75 -20.88 12.19
N ARG A 18 -5.78 -22.21 12.43
CA ARG A 18 -6.26 -23.18 11.43
C ARG A 18 -7.66 -22.85 10.91
N ARG A 19 -8.55 -22.36 11.79
CA ARG A 19 -9.93 -21.98 11.41
C ARG A 19 -10.00 -20.80 10.46
N LEU A 20 -8.91 -20.02 10.35
CA LEU A 20 -8.79 -18.89 9.44
C LEU A 20 -8.11 -19.29 8.12
N LEU A 21 -7.64 -20.53 7.95
CA LEU A 21 -7.11 -20.99 6.67
C LEU A 21 -8.19 -20.96 5.59
N ARG A 22 -7.83 -20.42 4.44
CA ARG A 22 -8.65 -20.33 3.24
C ARG A 22 -7.82 -20.73 2.05
N GLN A 23 -8.45 -21.43 1.12
CA GLN A 23 -7.86 -21.77 -0.15
C GLN A 23 -8.27 -20.73 -1.19
N VAL A 24 -7.30 -20.28 -1.99
CA VAL A 24 -7.48 -19.37 -3.12
C VAL A 24 -6.77 -19.94 -4.34
N SER A 25 -7.12 -19.47 -5.53
CA SER A 25 -6.42 -19.82 -6.77
C SER A 25 -5.64 -18.61 -7.24
N LEU A 26 -4.33 -18.74 -7.39
CA LEU A 26 -3.43 -17.72 -7.91
C LEU A 26 -2.71 -18.29 -9.13
N ASP A 27 -2.84 -17.66 -10.29
CA ASP A 27 -2.25 -18.13 -11.56
C ASP A 27 -2.55 -19.60 -11.90
N GLY A 28 -3.77 -20.05 -11.55
CA GLY A 28 -4.22 -21.44 -11.74
C GLY A 28 -3.68 -22.44 -10.71
N GLN A 29 -2.86 -21.99 -9.75
CA GLN A 29 -2.35 -22.82 -8.65
C GLN A 29 -3.18 -22.63 -7.38
N PRO A 30 -3.57 -23.71 -6.70
CA PRO A 30 -4.21 -23.60 -5.39
C PRO A 30 -3.18 -23.19 -4.34
N LEU A 31 -3.43 -22.05 -3.68
CA LEU A 31 -2.68 -21.60 -2.52
C LEU A 31 -3.57 -21.61 -1.28
N THR A 32 -2.97 -21.80 -0.11
CA THR A 32 -3.67 -21.73 1.17
C THR A 32 -2.98 -20.70 2.05
N GLY A 33 -3.75 -19.77 2.59
CA GLY A 33 -3.28 -18.76 3.51
C GLY A 33 -4.33 -18.44 4.57
N LEU A 34 -3.93 -17.64 5.56
CA LEU A 34 -4.80 -17.17 6.63
C LEU A 34 -5.57 -15.94 6.16
N ALA A 35 -6.90 -16.02 6.28
CA ALA A 35 -7.75 -14.84 6.20
C ALA A 35 -7.54 -13.96 7.43
N ASN A 36 -7.70 -12.65 7.27
CA ASN A 36 -7.54 -11.70 8.37
C ASN A 36 -8.51 -11.98 9.53
N HIS A 37 -9.78 -12.30 9.26
CA HIS A 37 -10.81 -12.62 10.24
C HIS A 37 -11.74 -13.76 9.78
N SER A 38 -12.64 -14.19 10.67
CA SER A 38 -13.47 -15.37 10.43
C SER A 38 -14.61 -15.20 9.40
N ALA A 39 -15.04 -13.95 9.14
CA ALA A 39 -16.16 -13.67 8.25
C ALA A 39 -15.96 -14.23 6.84
N ALA A 40 -17.07 -14.64 6.20
CA ALA A 40 -17.05 -15.10 4.82
C ALA A 40 -16.61 -13.95 3.89
N GLY A 41 -15.63 -14.21 3.03
CA GLY A 41 -15.08 -13.20 2.12
C GLY A 41 -13.93 -12.36 2.69
N ALA A 42 -13.39 -12.71 3.86
CA ALA A 42 -12.18 -12.14 4.41
C ALA A 42 -10.97 -12.30 3.46
N PRO A 43 -10.22 -11.22 3.14
CA PRO A 43 -9.06 -11.32 2.26
C PRO A 43 -7.87 -12.01 2.94
N LEU A 44 -7.00 -12.61 2.13
CA LEU A 44 -5.72 -13.17 2.59
C LEU A 44 -4.65 -12.11 2.39
N LEU A 45 -4.26 -11.42 3.47
CA LEU A 45 -3.29 -10.33 3.41
C LEU A 45 -1.86 -10.86 3.52
N THR A 46 -0.97 -10.40 2.64
CA THR A 46 0.45 -10.77 2.56
C THR A 46 1.17 -10.49 3.87
N ARG A 47 0.96 -9.32 4.49
CA ARG A 47 1.62 -8.93 5.75
C ARG A 47 1.19 -9.81 6.93
N ASP A 48 -0.10 -10.10 7.04
CA ASP A 48 -0.63 -10.96 8.12
C ASP A 48 -0.13 -12.41 7.97
N ASN A 49 -0.08 -12.91 6.73
CA ASN A 49 0.47 -14.23 6.43
C ASN A 49 1.98 -14.29 6.61
N ALA A 50 2.72 -13.21 6.34
CA ALA A 50 4.15 -13.13 6.61
C ALA A 50 4.44 -13.25 8.11
N LEU A 51 3.67 -12.54 8.95
CA LEU A 51 3.80 -12.65 10.40
C LEU A 51 3.50 -14.08 10.89
N ALA A 52 2.47 -14.73 10.33
CA ALA A 52 2.19 -16.13 10.62
C ALA A 52 3.30 -17.06 10.11
N ALA A 53 3.85 -16.83 8.92
CA ALA A 53 4.96 -17.63 8.39
C ALA A 53 6.24 -17.48 9.23
N GLU A 54 6.51 -16.29 9.77
CA GLU A 54 7.58 -16.06 10.74
C GLU A 54 7.34 -16.87 12.03
N LEU A 55 6.12 -16.86 12.57
CA LEU A 55 5.74 -17.71 13.70
C LEU A 55 5.93 -19.20 13.39
N MET A 56 5.52 -19.65 12.20
CA MET A 56 5.65 -21.03 11.78
C MET A 56 7.11 -21.43 11.47
N ALA A 57 8.05 -20.47 11.47
CA ALA A 57 9.48 -20.75 11.40
C ALA A 57 10.07 -21.17 12.75
N ILE A 58 9.33 -21.08 13.87
CA ILE A 58 9.78 -21.58 15.17
C ILE A 58 9.75 -23.11 15.14
N PRO A 59 10.87 -23.82 15.44
CA PRO A 59 10.93 -25.28 15.32
C PRO A 59 9.81 -26.03 16.06
N ALA A 60 9.51 -25.63 17.29
CA ALA A 60 8.46 -26.26 18.09
C ALA A 60 7.04 -26.01 17.54
N VAL A 61 6.79 -24.83 16.95
CA VAL A 61 5.51 -24.48 16.33
C VAL A 61 5.35 -25.22 15.00
N ARG A 62 6.40 -25.25 14.17
CA ARG A 62 6.43 -26.01 12.92
C ARG A 62 6.19 -27.50 13.16
N ALA A 63 6.79 -28.07 14.20
CA ALA A 63 6.59 -29.48 14.57
C ALA A 63 5.14 -29.77 14.99
N ALA A 64 4.47 -28.81 15.64
CA ALA A 64 3.07 -28.94 16.04
C ALA A 64 2.10 -28.84 14.85
N ASP A 65 2.46 -28.12 13.78
CA ASP A 65 1.65 -28.02 12.57
C ASP A 65 2.47 -27.77 11.28
N PRO A 66 3.09 -28.82 10.71
CA PRO A 66 3.92 -28.66 9.51
C PRO A 66 3.10 -28.30 8.27
N ALA A 67 1.84 -28.72 8.18
CA ALA A 67 0.98 -28.46 7.03
C ALA A 67 0.59 -26.98 6.96
N MET A 68 0.17 -26.39 8.08
CA MET A 68 -0.10 -24.95 8.15
C MET A 68 1.17 -24.14 7.86
N ALA A 69 2.32 -24.56 8.42
CA ALA A 69 3.61 -23.91 8.18
C ALA A 69 3.98 -23.87 6.69
N ASP A 70 3.81 -24.99 5.98
CA ASP A 70 4.08 -25.06 4.55
C ASP A 70 3.08 -24.26 3.71
N ALA A 71 1.81 -24.24 4.11
CA ALA A 71 0.77 -23.47 3.44
C ALA A 71 1.06 -21.96 3.49
N VAL A 72 1.24 -21.38 4.69
CA VAL A 72 1.45 -19.93 4.84
C VAL A 72 2.77 -19.48 4.21
N LEU A 73 3.83 -20.28 4.30
CA LEU A 73 5.09 -19.96 3.64
C LEU A 73 4.94 -19.95 2.11
N SER A 74 4.27 -20.96 1.54
CA SER A 74 4.05 -21.03 0.09
C SER A 74 3.21 -19.86 -0.42
N PHE A 75 2.19 -19.45 0.34
CA PHE A 75 1.42 -18.24 0.04
C PHE A 75 2.32 -16.99 0.05
N VAL A 76 3.11 -16.77 1.10
CA VAL A 76 4.00 -15.60 1.20
C VAL A 76 5.02 -15.59 0.06
N THR A 77 5.66 -16.73 -0.24
CA THR A 77 6.63 -16.84 -1.35
C THR A 77 5.98 -16.53 -2.70
N ALA A 78 4.74 -16.98 -2.95
CA ALA A 78 4.02 -16.68 -4.19
C ALA A 78 3.66 -15.19 -4.33
N MET A 79 3.36 -14.51 -3.22
CA MET A 79 3.06 -13.07 -3.22
C MET A 79 4.29 -12.19 -3.47
N VAL A 80 5.50 -12.74 -3.31
CA VAL A 80 6.79 -12.02 -3.44
C VAL A 80 7.72 -12.64 -4.48
N GLU A 81 7.19 -13.43 -5.41
CA GLU A 81 8.02 -14.11 -6.42
C GLU A 81 8.71 -13.13 -7.37
N GLU A 82 8.02 -12.05 -7.76
CA GLU A 82 8.58 -10.98 -8.57
C GLU A 82 9.29 -9.94 -7.71
N GLY A 83 10.51 -9.55 -8.11
CA GLY A 83 11.28 -8.53 -7.41
C GLY A 83 10.55 -7.19 -7.35
N GLY A 84 10.60 -6.54 -6.17
CA GLY A 84 9.98 -5.25 -5.93
C GLY A 84 8.76 -5.38 -5.03
N ALA A 85 7.90 -4.36 -5.09
CA ALA A 85 6.84 -4.27 -4.11
C ALA A 85 5.74 -5.34 -4.28
N PRO A 86 5.46 -6.14 -3.24
CA PRO A 86 4.46 -7.19 -3.31
C PRO A 86 3.03 -6.65 -3.28
N SER A 87 2.10 -7.42 -3.85
CA SER A 87 0.67 -7.15 -3.69
C SER A 87 0.27 -7.35 -2.22
N ARG A 88 -0.73 -6.59 -1.77
CA ARG A 88 -1.25 -6.67 -0.40
C ARG A 88 -1.86 -8.01 -0.05
N GLY A 89 -2.29 -8.78 -1.04
CA GLY A 89 -2.92 -10.05 -0.78
C GLY A 89 -3.75 -10.57 -1.93
N VAL A 90 -4.61 -11.52 -1.59
CA VAL A 90 -5.59 -12.11 -2.50
C VAL A 90 -6.99 -11.76 -1.97
N PRO A 91 -7.80 -10.99 -2.73
CA PRO A 91 -9.18 -10.71 -2.35
C PRO A 91 -10.02 -12.00 -2.44
N PRO A 92 -11.20 -12.03 -1.81
CA PRO A 92 -12.12 -13.16 -1.99
C PRO A 92 -12.51 -13.33 -3.46
N PRO A 93 -12.88 -14.56 -3.90
CA PRO A 93 -13.34 -14.79 -5.25
C PRO A 93 -14.60 -13.94 -5.53
N ALA A 94 -14.57 -13.20 -6.63
CA ALA A 94 -15.62 -12.29 -7.04
C ALA A 94 -16.35 -12.78 -8.30
N PRO A 95 -17.54 -12.24 -8.61
CA PRO A 95 -18.25 -12.57 -9.84
C PRO A 95 -17.38 -12.30 -11.07
N PRO A 96 -17.45 -13.14 -12.12
CA PRO A 96 -16.58 -13.03 -13.29
C PRO A 96 -16.95 -11.87 -14.23
N ARG A 97 -17.95 -11.05 -13.88
CA ARG A 97 -18.47 -9.97 -14.72
C ARG A 97 -18.82 -8.74 -13.88
N ALA A 98 -18.72 -7.57 -14.50
CA ALA A 98 -19.29 -6.35 -13.94
C ALA A 98 -20.82 -6.45 -13.91
N GLU A 99 -21.42 -6.02 -12.81
CA GLU A 99 -22.87 -6.04 -12.58
C GLU A 99 -23.43 -4.62 -12.70
N ILE A 100 -24.40 -4.43 -13.61
CA ILE A 100 -25.16 -3.17 -13.71
C ILE A 100 -26.38 -3.31 -12.81
N LEU A 101 -26.31 -2.75 -11.59
CA LEU A 101 -27.41 -2.78 -10.64
C LEU A 101 -28.47 -1.72 -10.97
N ARG A 102 -28.04 -0.57 -11.50
CA ARG A 102 -28.92 0.49 -12.03
C ARG A 102 -28.30 1.05 -13.31
N ALA A 103 -29.07 0.96 -14.41
CA ALA A 103 -28.64 1.38 -15.74
C ALA A 103 -29.07 2.81 -16.10
N ASP A 104 -29.88 3.48 -15.26
CA ASP A 104 -30.25 4.88 -15.47
C ASP A 104 -28.99 5.76 -15.39
N PRO A 105 -28.59 6.45 -16.47
CA PRO A 105 -27.38 7.27 -16.47
C PRO A 105 -27.41 8.43 -15.47
N ARG A 106 -28.59 8.83 -14.96
CA ARG A 106 -28.75 9.89 -13.96
C ARG A 106 -28.56 9.42 -12.51
N ASP A 107 -28.65 8.13 -12.28
CA ASP A 107 -28.47 7.50 -10.95
C ASP A 107 -27.91 6.09 -11.14
N LEU A 108 -26.79 6.00 -11.87
CA LEU A 108 -26.22 4.72 -12.23
C LEU A 108 -25.68 4.01 -11.00
N ARG A 109 -25.62 2.69 -11.06
CA ARG A 109 -24.91 1.88 -10.08
C ARG A 109 -24.35 0.64 -10.75
N VAL A 110 -23.04 0.56 -10.79
CA VAL A 110 -22.29 -0.52 -11.43
C VAL A 110 -21.26 -1.05 -10.43
N VAL A 111 -21.15 -2.36 -10.32
CA VAL A 111 -20.25 -3.01 -9.37
C VAL A 111 -19.33 -3.96 -10.10
N THR A 112 -18.03 -3.85 -9.83
CA THR A 112 -17.00 -4.81 -10.25
C THR A 112 -16.51 -5.59 -9.03
N PRO A 113 -15.61 -6.57 -9.19
CA PRO A 113 -14.92 -7.18 -8.06
C PRO A 113 -14.25 -6.19 -7.10
N TRP A 114 -13.72 -5.07 -7.61
CA TRP A 114 -12.89 -4.16 -6.81
C TRP A 114 -13.56 -2.82 -6.52
N HIS A 115 -14.45 -2.35 -7.39
CA HIS A 115 -15.01 -1.01 -7.31
C HIS A 115 -16.53 -0.98 -7.41
N GLU A 116 -17.09 0.07 -6.85
CA GLU A 116 -18.45 0.51 -7.10
C GLU A 116 -18.40 1.85 -7.83
N PHE A 117 -19.17 1.95 -8.91
CA PHE A 117 -19.34 3.15 -9.71
C PHE A 117 -20.77 3.65 -9.58
N THR A 118 -20.94 4.94 -9.28
CA THR A 118 -22.24 5.62 -9.19
C THR A 118 -22.16 7.00 -9.80
N GLY A 119 -23.27 7.72 -9.93
CA GLY A 119 -23.26 9.13 -10.30
C GLY A 119 -24.34 9.51 -11.32
N ASP A 120 -24.23 10.75 -11.79
CA ASP A 120 -25.13 11.35 -12.76
C ASP A 120 -24.33 11.79 -14.00
N LEU A 121 -24.35 10.94 -15.02
CA LEU A 121 -23.67 11.19 -16.30
C LEU A 121 -24.35 12.30 -17.12
N ALA A 122 -25.60 12.67 -16.81
CA ALA A 122 -26.23 13.83 -17.45
C ALA A 122 -25.58 15.15 -17.01
N HIS A 123 -24.88 15.16 -15.87
CA HIS A 123 -24.03 16.25 -15.41
C HIS A 123 -22.53 15.89 -15.50
N GLY A 124 -22.18 14.84 -16.25
CA GLY A 124 -20.79 14.38 -16.41
C GLY A 124 -20.10 14.00 -15.11
N VAL A 125 -20.85 13.48 -14.13
CA VAL A 125 -20.32 13.04 -12.84
C VAL A 125 -20.26 11.51 -12.79
N LEU A 126 -19.04 10.97 -12.73
CA LEU A 126 -18.82 9.57 -12.36
C LEU A 126 -18.08 9.50 -11.02
N ARG A 127 -18.61 8.72 -10.09
CA ARG A 127 -18.02 8.45 -8.78
C ARG A 127 -17.45 7.05 -8.77
N GLN A 128 -16.20 6.90 -8.34
CA GLN A 128 -15.53 5.62 -8.11
C GLN A 128 -15.26 5.42 -6.62
N ARG A 129 -15.57 4.24 -6.09
CA ARG A 129 -15.32 3.83 -4.71
C ARG A 129 -14.76 2.41 -4.65
N MET A 130 -13.95 2.10 -3.64
CA MET A 130 -13.59 0.71 -3.33
C MET A 130 -14.81 -0.08 -2.86
N ARG A 131 -14.98 -1.32 -3.35
CA ARG A 131 -16.11 -2.17 -2.98
C ARG A 131 -15.97 -2.65 -1.52
N GLY A 132 -17.10 -2.69 -0.79
CA GLY A 132 -17.17 -3.29 0.55
C GLY A 132 -16.60 -2.44 1.68
N ASP A 133 -16.13 -1.23 1.38
CA ASP A 133 -15.50 -0.35 2.35
C ASP A 133 -16.39 0.85 2.63
N SER A 134 -17.08 0.81 3.78
CA SER A 134 -17.94 1.90 4.25
C SER A 134 -17.16 3.15 4.69
N ARG A 135 -15.84 3.04 4.85
CA ARG A 135 -14.91 4.15 5.12
C ARG A 135 -14.22 4.65 3.85
N ALA A 136 -14.47 4.01 2.69
CA ALA A 136 -13.84 4.38 1.43
C ALA A 136 -14.25 5.78 1.01
N ARG A 137 -13.25 6.55 0.60
CA ARG A 137 -13.44 7.83 -0.06
C ARG A 137 -13.89 7.62 -1.50
N ASP A 138 -14.74 8.55 -1.93
CA ASP A 138 -15.22 8.65 -3.28
C ASP A 138 -14.25 9.48 -4.12
N VAL A 139 -13.96 9.02 -5.34
CA VAL A 139 -13.24 9.79 -6.35
C VAL A 139 -14.25 10.25 -7.39
N LEU A 140 -14.42 11.56 -7.56
CA LEU A 140 -15.30 12.12 -8.59
C LEU A 140 -14.50 12.45 -9.84
N HIS A 141 -14.87 11.85 -10.96
CA HIS A 141 -14.33 12.09 -12.29
C HIS A 141 -15.23 13.13 -12.97
N THR A 142 -14.96 14.42 -12.74
CA THR A 142 -15.74 15.56 -13.24
C THR A 142 -14.93 16.86 -13.18
N GLY A 143 -15.52 17.96 -13.63
CA GLY A 143 -14.91 19.30 -13.68
C GLY A 143 -13.98 19.47 -14.88
N ASN A 144 -14.40 18.96 -16.04
CA ASN A 144 -13.59 18.96 -17.25
C ASN A 144 -13.86 20.21 -18.10
N MET A 145 -12.81 20.72 -18.75
CA MET A 145 -12.90 21.89 -19.60
C MET A 145 -12.18 21.65 -20.92
N ILE A 146 -12.62 22.34 -21.96
CA ILE A 146 -11.91 22.43 -23.23
C ILE A 146 -11.69 23.88 -23.64
N ARG A 147 -10.45 24.22 -23.97
CA ARG A 147 -10.10 25.44 -24.68
C ARG A 147 -9.91 25.13 -26.16
N LEU A 148 -10.56 25.89 -27.02
CA LEU A 148 -10.49 25.71 -28.47
C LEU A 148 -10.70 27.01 -29.24
N ARG A 149 -10.28 27.02 -30.50
CA ARG A 149 -10.53 28.07 -31.48
C ARG A 149 -11.03 27.47 -32.80
N LEU A 150 -11.98 28.11 -33.48
CA LEU A 150 -12.42 27.67 -34.81
C LEU A 150 -11.38 28.00 -35.88
N GLN A 151 -11.24 27.11 -36.85
CA GLN A 151 -10.40 27.30 -38.04
C GLN A 151 -11.25 27.28 -39.31
N GLY A 152 -11.07 28.28 -40.18
CA GLY A 152 -11.75 28.40 -41.47
C GLY A 152 -13.08 29.17 -41.41
N GLY A 153 -13.00 30.46 -41.05
CA GLY A 153 -14.13 31.28 -40.60
C GLY A 153 -15.22 31.62 -41.63
N LEU A 154 -16.36 32.03 -41.08
CA LEU A 154 -17.37 32.86 -41.73
C LEU A 154 -16.74 34.25 -42.05
N PRO A 155 -17.03 34.87 -43.21
CA PRO A 155 -16.43 36.15 -43.60
C PRO A 155 -16.80 37.31 -42.66
N GLY A 156 -15.91 38.29 -42.52
CA GLY A 156 -16.15 39.56 -41.80
C GLY A 156 -15.76 39.58 -40.30
N LEU A 157 -16.29 40.55 -39.54
CA LEU A 157 -16.00 40.77 -38.10
C LEU A 157 -16.34 39.55 -37.22
N ILE A 158 -17.31 38.74 -37.67
CA ILE A 158 -17.72 37.47 -37.05
C ILE A 158 -16.60 36.43 -37.15
N GLY A 159 -15.88 36.40 -38.28
CA GLY A 159 -14.66 35.60 -38.45
C GLY A 159 -13.61 35.96 -37.40
N HIS A 160 -13.27 37.24 -37.25
CA HIS A 160 -12.29 37.71 -36.26
C HIS A 160 -12.64 37.38 -34.80
N LEU A 161 -13.92 37.49 -34.41
CA LEU A 161 -14.36 37.16 -33.05
C LEU A 161 -14.46 35.64 -32.81
N SER A 162 -14.77 34.85 -33.85
CA SER A 162 -14.77 33.38 -33.81
C SER A 162 -13.36 32.76 -33.77
N LEU A 163 -12.33 33.56 -34.08
CA LEU A 163 -10.91 33.20 -34.04
C LEU A 163 -10.26 33.45 -32.66
N ARG A 164 -11.00 33.87 -31.63
CA ARG A 164 -10.47 33.89 -30.25
C ARG A 164 -10.68 32.53 -29.59
N ALA A 165 -9.65 32.05 -28.91
CA ALA A 165 -9.78 30.84 -28.11
C ALA A 165 -10.83 31.04 -27.00
N ARG A 166 -11.68 30.04 -26.80
CA ARG A 166 -12.73 30.02 -25.78
C ARG A 166 -12.58 28.78 -24.93
N THR A 167 -12.82 28.92 -23.63
CA THR A 167 -12.94 27.80 -22.70
C THR A 167 -14.41 27.47 -22.54
N LEU A 168 -14.75 26.18 -22.65
CA LEU A 168 -16.08 25.64 -22.44
C LEU A 168 -16.00 24.62 -21.31
N ASP A 169 -16.98 24.67 -20.42
CA ASP A 169 -17.28 23.61 -19.46
C ASP A 169 -17.94 22.45 -20.22
N ILE A 170 -17.47 21.22 -19.99
CA ILE A 170 -17.95 20.05 -20.71
C ILE A 170 -19.27 19.56 -20.13
N GLU A 171 -19.40 19.62 -18.80
CA GLU A 171 -20.52 19.13 -18.03
C GLU A 171 -21.79 19.99 -18.24
N GLU A 172 -21.66 21.30 -18.50
CA GLU A 172 -22.79 22.17 -18.86
C GLU A 172 -23.42 21.86 -20.22
N ALA A 173 -22.73 21.08 -21.06
CA ALA A 173 -23.08 20.87 -22.47
C ALA A 173 -23.41 19.42 -22.82
N VAL A 174 -23.66 18.56 -21.83
CA VAL A 174 -24.01 17.14 -22.05
C VAL A 174 -25.34 17.03 -22.80
N THR A 175 -25.33 16.28 -23.90
CA THR A 175 -26.49 16.06 -24.78
C THR A 175 -26.87 14.60 -24.92
N ALA A 176 -25.94 13.68 -24.62
CA ALA A 176 -26.21 12.25 -24.60
C ALA A 176 -25.37 11.55 -23.52
N GLN A 177 -25.91 10.47 -22.98
CA GLN A 177 -25.27 9.69 -21.93
C GLN A 177 -25.78 8.25 -21.95
N GLY A 178 -25.01 7.32 -21.41
CA GLY A 178 -25.42 5.93 -21.39
C GLY A 178 -24.56 5.03 -20.51
N VAL A 179 -25.16 3.89 -20.16
CA VAL A 179 -24.52 2.77 -19.47
C VAL A 179 -24.87 1.51 -20.24
N GLN A 180 -23.89 0.74 -20.68
CA GLN A 180 -24.13 -0.48 -21.46
C GLN A 180 -23.12 -1.58 -21.11
N PRO A 181 -23.53 -2.85 -21.15
CA PRO A 181 -22.62 -3.97 -20.97
C PRO A 181 -21.63 -4.04 -22.14
N GLU A 182 -20.39 -4.45 -21.86
CA GLU A 182 -19.33 -4.68 -22.85
C GLU A 182 -18.56 -5.96 -22.50
N GLY A 183 -18.98 -7.10 -23.05
CA GLY A 183 -18.38 -8.40 -22.73
C GLY A 183 -18.51 -8.76 -21.24
N ALA A 184 -17.39 -8.92 -20.54
CA ALA A 184 -17.34 -9.12 -19.09
C ALA A 184 -17.28 -7.79 -18.29
N GLY A 185 -17.32 -6.65 -18.99
CA GLY A 185 -17.24 -5.32 -18.42
C GLY A 185 -18.45 -4.44 -18.74
N VAL A 186 -18.25 -3.15 -18.55
CA VAL A 186 -19.27 -2.11 -18.67
C VAL A 186 -18.64 -0.84 -19.24
N LEU A 187 -19.39 -0.19 -20.11
CA LEU A 187 -19.08 1.13 -20.65
C LEU A 187 -20.06 2.14 -20.07
N MET A 188 -19.53 3.16 -19.40
CA MET A 188 -20.26 4.33 -18.90
C MET A 188 -19.76 5.54 -19.68
N TRP A 189 -20.66 6.40 -20.17
CA TRP A 189 -20.26 7.50 -21.05
C TRP A 189 -21.19 8.71 -20.99
N HIS A 190 -20.64 9.87 -21.30
CA HIS A 190 -21.38 11.08 -21.63
C HIS A 190 -20.75 11.77 -22.85
N GLU A 191 -21.57 12.48 -23.60
CA GLU A 191 -21.20 13.24 -24.78
C GLU A 191 -21.77 14.64 -24.69
N SER A 192 -20.91 15.62 -24.97
CA SER A 192 -21.25 17.04 -24.92
C SER A 192 -21.13 17.68 -26.30
N THR A 193 -22.08 18.55 -26.63
CA THR A 193 -22.06 19.31 -27.88
C THR A 193 -21.39 20.66 -27.64
N LEU A 194 -20.27 20.91 -28.32
CA LEU A 194 -19.47 22.12 -28.14
C LEU A 194 -20.09 23.26 -28.95
N VAL A 195 -20.61 24.27 -28.26
CA VAL A 195 -21.24 25.45 -28.89
C VAL A 195 -20.53 26.72 -28.46
N LEU A 196 -19.97 27.43 -29.43
CA LEU A 196 -19.36 28.74 -29.22
C LEU A 196 -20.38 29.86 -29.36
N ARG A 197 -20.26 30.86 -28.48
CA ARG A 197 -21.07 32.09 -28.47
C ARG A 197 -20.15 33.30 -28.65
N PRO A 198 -19.70 33.62 -29.87
CA PRO A 198 -18.75 34.72 -30.09
C PRO A 198 -19.36 36.09 -29.77
N VAL A 199 -20.67 36.25 -29.97
CA VAL A 199 -21.48 37.43 -29.62
C VAL A 199 -22.86 36.98 -29.11
N PRO A 200 -23.59 37.80 -28.33
CA PRO A 200 -24.95 37.49 -27.91
C PRO A 200 -25.85 37.12 -29.09
N GLY A 201 -26.66 36.07 -28.94
CA GLY A 201 -27.59 35.59 -29.98
C GLY A 201 -27.00 34.68 -31.06
N LEU A 202 -25.68 34.65 -31.26
CA LEU A 202 -25.03 33.77 -32.24
C LEU A 202 -24.50 32.49 -31.59
N ARG A 203 -24.92 31.33 -32.10
CA ARG A 203 -24.46 30.01 -31.66
C ARG A 203 -23.79 29.28 -32.81
N ILE A 204 -22.54 28.86 -32.61
CA ILE A 204 -21.77 28.12 -33.62
C ILE A 204 -21.43 26.74 -33.04
N ALA A 205 -21.93 25.68 -33.66
CA ALA A 205 -21.56 24.31 -33.31
C ALA A 205 -20.12 24.04 -33.76
N ALA A 206 -19.23 23.83 -32.80
CA ALA A 206 -17.81 23.58 -33.01
C ALA A 206 -17.50 22.08 -33.20
N GLY A 207 -18.27 21.20 -32.55
CA GLY A 207 -18.02 19.76 -32.58
C GLY A 207 -18.70 19.03 -31.42
N THR A 208 -18.26 17.80 -31.16
CA THR A 208 -18.68 17.00 -30.01
C THR A 208 -17.48 16.47 -29.26
N ILE A 209 -17.64 16.24 -27.96
CA ILE A 209 -16.65 15.57 -27.13
C ILE A 209 -17.32 14.47 -26.31
N ARG A 210 -16.69 13.31 -26.26
CA ARG A 210 -17.23 12.11 -25.61
C ARG A 210 -16.24 11.56 -24.61
N TYR A 211 -16.68 11.37 -23.38
CA TYR A 211 -15.93 10.73 -22.30
C TYR A 211 -16.47 9.31 -22.13
N GLU A 212 -15.58 8.33 -22.26
CA GLU A 212 -15.87 6.91 -22.07
C GLU A 212 -15.07 6.37 -20.89
N TYR A 213 -15.77 5.75 -19.95
CA TYR A 213 -15.22 5.09 -18.78
C TYR A 213 -15.50 3.59 -18.89
N ARG A 214 -14.44 2.80 -19.05
CA ARG A 214 -14.53 1.34 -19.17
C ARG A 214 -14.00 0.68 -17.92
N ALA A 215 -14.81 -0.21 -17.35
CA ALA A 215 -14.43 -1.06 -16.22
C ALA A 215 -14.74 -2.52 -16.56
N THR A 216 -13.92 -3.45 -16.08
CA THR A 216 -14.10 -4.89 -16.33
C THR A 216 -14.14 -5.68 -15.03
N ALA A 217 -14.33 -6.99 -15.08
CA ALA A 217 -14.19 -7.84 -13.90
C ALA A 217 -12.80 -8.48 -13.75
N ALA A 218 -11.94 -8.41 -14.77
CA ALA A 218 -10.59 -8.97 -14.73
C ALA A 218 -9.48 -7.91 -14.48
N ASP A 219 -9.67 -6.66 -14.92
CA ASP A 219 -8.76 -5.53 -14.72
C ASP A 219 -9.32 -4.41 -13.81
N PRO A 220 -8.69 -4.11 -12.64
CA PRO A 220 -9.09 -3.05 -11.70
C PRO A 220 -8.88 -1.62 -12.19
N VAL A 221 -8.24 -1.45 -13.35
CA VAL A 221 -8.02 -0.14 -13.94
C VAL A 221 -9.30 0.39 -14.59
N LEU A 222 -9.70 1.60 -14.19
CA LEU A 222 -10.69 2.39 -14.91
C LEU A 222 -10.01 3.04 -16.13
N ARG A 223 -10.42 2.63 -17.33
CA ARG A 223 -9.86 3.17 -18.58
C ARG A 223 -10.72 4.32 -19.07
N LEU A 224 -10.15 5.52 -19.07
CA LEU A 224 -10.76 6.72 -19.62
C LEU A 224 -10.31 6.90 -21.07
N THR A 225 -11.27 7.06 -21.98
CA THR A 225 -11.02 7.51 -23.34
C THR A 225 -11.85 8.76 -23.61
N VAL A 226 -11.18 9.84 -24.00
CA VAL A 226 -11.85 11.08 -24.42
C VAL A 226 -11.68 11.25 -25.92
N THR A 227 -12.79 11.40 -26.64
CA THR A 227 -12.80 11.56 -28.09
C THR A 227 -13.39 12.92 -28.44
N LEU A 228 -12.58 13.79 -29.06
CA LEU A 228 -13.00 15.09 -29.58
C LEU A 228 -13.18 15.00 -31.09
N ARG A 229 -14.34 15.40 -31.60
CA ARG A 229 -14.64 15.45 -33.03
C ARG A 229 -15.00 16.87 -33.46
N ALA A 230 -14.29 17.40 -34.45
CA ALA A 230 -14.60 18.68 -35.05
C ALA A 230 -15.91 18.61 -35.87
N GLY A 231 -16.65 19.71 -35.93
CA GLY A 231 -17.85 19.82 -36.73
C GLY A 231 -17.57 19.75 -38.25
N PRO A 232 -18.59 19.51 -39.07
CA PRO A 232 -18.42 19.41 -40.53
C PRO A 232 -18.11 20.76 -41.19
N ARG A 233 -18.45 21.88 -40.54
CA ARG A 233 -18.37 23.23 -41.14
C ARG A 233 -17.04 23.94 -40.89
N ALA A 234 -16.32 23.61 -39.81
CA ALA A 234 -15.09 24.29 -39.40
C ALA A 234 -14.14 23.32 -38.70
N GLY A 235 -12.82 23.57 -38.82
CA GLY A 235 -11.81 22.87 -38.03
C GLY A 235 -11.65 23.47 -36.64
N LEU A 236 -10.81 22.86 -35.81
CA LEU A 236 -10.48 23.31 -34.46
C LEU A 236 -8.96 23.45 -34.28
N THR A 237 -8.51 24.53 -33.62
CA THR A 237 -7.09 24.82 -33.35
C THR A 237 -6.87 25.31 -31.91
N ASP A 238 -5.61 25.37 -31.45
CA ASP A 238 -5.24 25.72 -30.05
C ASP A 238 -6.02 24.87 -29.03
N LEU A 239 -6.07 23.57 -29.29
CA LEU A 239 -6.85 22.62 -28.53
C LEU A 239 -6.14 22.26 -27.23
N ARG A 240 -6.77 22.62 -26.11
CA ARG A 240 -6.35 22.19 -24.77
C ARG A 240 -7.52 21.56 -24.05
N LEU A 241 -7.34 20.32 -23.64
CA LEU A 241 -8.35 19.53 -22.97
C LEU A 241 -7.93 19.27 -21.54
N THR A 242 -8.86 19.27 -20.61
CA THR A 242 -8.59 18.81 -19.25
C THR A 242 -9.25 17.48 -18.96
N THR A 243 -8.55 16.69 -18.16
CA THR A 243 -9.13 15.60 -17.40
C THR A 243 -8.99 15.98 -15.93
N ALA A 244 -10.06 15.81 -15.16
CA ALA A 244 -10.09 16.31 -13.79
C ALA A 244 -10.58 15.27 -12.78
N LEU A 245 -10.32 15.60 -11.52
CA LEU A 245 -10.88 14.98 -10.34
C LEU A 245 -11.34 16.07 -9.40
N ASP A 246 -12.56 15.96 -8.91
CA ASP A 246 -13.17 16.98 -8.05
C ASP A 246 -13.55 16.41 -6.67
N ALA A 247 -13.91 17.30 -5.75
CA ALA A 247 -14.30 16.99 -4.38
C ALA A 247 -13.28 16.12 -3.64
N LEU A 248 -11.98 16.23 -3.98
CA LEU A 248 -10.93 15.43 -3.35
C LEU A 248 -10.82 15.71 -1.84
N SER A 249 -11.27 16.88 -1.39
CA SER A 249 -11.24 17.29 0.01
C SER A 249 -12.43 16.73 0.80
N GLU A 250 -13.42 16.15 0.13
CA GLU A 250 -14.62 15.60 0.73
C GLU A 250 -14.38 14.13 1.11
N GLY A 251 -14.77 13.74 2.33
CA GLY A 251 -14.62 12.37 2.85
C GLY A 251 -13.69 12.26 4.05
N ALA A 252 -13.63 11.05 4.63
CA ALA A 252 -12.99 10.80 5.94
C ALA A 252 -11.45 10.81 5.91
N ALA A 253 -10.83 10.61 4.74
CA ALA A 253 -9.38 10.53 4.59
C ALA A 253 -8.92 11.21 3.28
N PRO A 254 -8.76 12.54 3.28
CA PRO A 254 -8.30 13.25 2.08
C PRO A 254 -6.83 12.89 1.74
N PRO A 255 -6.37 13.13 0.49
CA PRO A 255 -4.98 12.90 0.14
C PRO A 255 -4.08 13.87 0.90
N ALA A 256 -3.00 13.34 1.46
CA ALA A 256 -1.99 14.13 2.16
C ALA A 256 -0.66 14.14 1.38
N TYR A 257 -0.46 13.16 0.50
CA TYR A 257 0.77 12.98 -0.23
C TYR A 257 0.51 12.91 -1.73
N LEU A 258 1.52 13.30 -2.49
CA LEU A 258 1.48 13.34 -3.94
C LEU A 258 2.86 13.03 -4.51
N SER A 259 2.91 12.29 -5.61
CA SER A 259 4.09 12.20 -6.46
C SER A 259 3.69 12.32 -7.93
N VAL A 260 4.54 12.97 -8.72
CA VAL A 260 4.26 13.28 -10.12
C VAL A 260 5.55 13.26 -10.93
N GLY A 261 5.45 12.88 -12.20
CA GLY A 261 6.56 13.02 -13.14
C GLY A 261 6.50 12.02 -14.27
N ARG A 262 7.68 11.66 -14.77
CA ARG A 262 7.86 10.57 -15.73
C ARG A 262 8.43 9.35 -15.03
N SER A 263 8.20 8.18 -15.60
CA SER A 263 8.85 6.92 -15.18
C SER A 263 10.34 7.11 -14.93
N GLY A 264 10.81 6.83 -13.70
CA GLY A 264 12.21 6.98 -13.30
C GLY A 264 12.67 8.40 -12.98
N THR A 265 11.80 9.41 -13.12
CA THR A 265 12.07 10.81 -12.73
C THR A 265 10.91 11.39 -11.92
N GLN A 266 10.17 10.53 -11.22
CA GLN A 266 9.06 10.94 -10.37
C GLN A 266 9.58 11.63 -9.11
N SER A 267 8.96 12.74 -8.74
CA SER A 267 9.28 13.44 -7.51
C SER A 267 8.10 13.38 -6.56
N ARG A 268 8.38 13.02 -5.30
CA ARG A 268 7.43 13.16 -4.20
C ARG A 268 7.36 14.64 -3.82
N ARG A 269 6.14 15.15 -3.67
CA ARG A 269 5.90 16.46 -3.09
C ARG A 269 6.28 16.41 -1.60
N PRO A 270 7.02 17.40 -1.07
CA PRO A 270 7.28 17.51 0.36
C PRO A 270 5.98 17.43 1.18
N ALA A 271 6.07 16.81 2.36
CA ALA A 271 4.95 16.72 3.28
C ALA A 271 4.55 18.12 3.79
N GLY A 272 3.25 18.36 3.93
CA GLY A 272 2.70 19.64 4.40
C GLY A 272 1.42 20.04 3.67
N PRO A 273 0.75 21.11 4.13
CA PRO A 273 -0.49 21.58 3.52
C PRO A 273 -0.28 21.99 2.06
N PHE A 274 -1.31 21.82 1.24
CA PHE A 274 -1.33 22.26 -0.16
C PHE A 274 -1.60 23.76 -0.27
N ALA A 275 -0.94 24.44 -1.21
CA ALA A 275 -1.28 25.83 -1.49
C ALA A 275 -2.70 25.94 -2.07
N GLU A 276 -3.36 27.10 -1.93
CA GLU A 276 -4.73 27.30 -2.45
C GLU A 276 -4.82 26.97 -3.95
N GLU A 277 -3.82 27.39 -4.73
CA GLU A 277 -3.55 26.92 -6.08
C GLU A 277 -2.08 26.53 -6.20
N GLU A 278 -1.80 25.29 -6.59
CA GLU A 278 -0.46 24.74 -6.71
C GLU A 278 -0.23 24.21 -8.13
N VAL A 279 0.87 24.61 -8.77
CA VAL A 279 1.35 23.98 -10.00
C VAL A 279 2.25 22.83 -9.62
N LEU A 280 1.75 21.61 -9.80
CA LEU A 280 2.44 20.40 -9.39
C LEU A 280 3.47 19.92 -10.43
N SER A 281 3.21 20.18 -11.71
CA SER A 281 4.14 19.85 -12.79
C SER A 281 3.96 20.79 -13.98
N THR A 282 5.08 21.13 -14.62
CA THR A 282 5.15 21.80 -15.92
C THR A 282 5.88 20.89 -16.91
N GLY A 283 5.20 20.52 -17.98
CA GLY A 283 5.73 19.64 -19.03
C GLY A 283 5.30 18.17 -18.92
N PRO A 284 5.91 17.31 -19.76
CA PRO A 284 5.50 15.92 -19.97
C PRO A 284 5.36 15.13 -18.66
N THR A 285 4.21 14.50 -18.47
CA THR A 285 3.88 13.72 -17.26
C THR A 285 3.19 12.43 -17.67
N ASP A 286 3.78 11.28 -17.32
CA ASP A 286 3.19 9.96 -17.58
C ASP A 286 2.74 9.25 -16.29
N SER A 287 2.98 9.87 -15.13
CA SER A 287 2.58 9.34 -13.83
C SER A 287 2.16 10.41 -12.84
N LEU A 288 1.08 10.12 -12.12
CA LEU A 288 0.58 10.90 -11.01
C LEU A 288 0.02 9.95 -9.95
N HIS A 289 0.39 10.16 -8.69
CA HIS A 289 -0.08 9.37 -7.56
C HIS A 289 -0.50 10.30 -6.42
N LEU A 290 -1.66 10.04 -5.83
CA LEU A 290 -2.15 10.74 -4.64
C LEU A 290 -2.57 9.71 -3.61
N TRP A 291 -2.20 9.89 -2.34
CA TRP A 291 -2.63 8.97 -1.28
C TRP A 291 -2.89 9.67 0.05
N SER A 292 -3.75 9.04 0.85
CA SER A 292 -4.13 9.54 2.17
C SER A 292 -2.98 9.48 3.16
N ALA A 293 -3.08 10.28 4.23
CA ALA A 293 -2.24 10.09 5.42
C ALA A 293 -2.54 8.75 6.11
N GLY A 294 -1.64 8.33 6.99
CA GLY A 294 -1.76 7.11 7.77
C GLY A 294 -0.81 6.00 7.32
N PRO A 295 -0.97 4.78 7.85
CA PRO A 295 -0.16 3.62 7.47
C PRO A 295 -0.25 3.37 5.96
N GLU A 296 0.89 3.31 5.29
CA GLU A 296 0.91 3.29 3.82
C GLU A 296 0.27 2.03 3.23
N ASP A 297 0.29 0.89 3.93
CA ASP A 297 -0.38 -0.35 3.53
C ASP A 297 -1.92 -0.31 3.70
N GLU A 298 -2.45 0.73 4.36
CA GLU A 298 -3.88 1.00 4.49
C GLU A 298 -4.30 2.29 3.77
N ALA A 299 -3.34 3.12 3.34
CA ALA A 299 -3.61 4.39 2.70
C ALA A 299 -4.39 4.20 1.39
N LEU A 300 -5.46 4.96 1.21
CA LEU A 300 -6.19 4.94 -0.05
C LEU A 300 -5.42 5.76 -1.08
N ALA A 301 -5.19 5.17 -2.25
CA ALA A 301 -4.33 5.71 -3.28
C ALA A 301 -5.02 5.74 -4.63
N LEU A 302 -4.83 6.85 -5.33
CA LEU A 302 -5.26 7.04 -6.71
C LEU A 302 -4.03 7.23 -7.58
N HIS A 303 -3.85 6.32 -8.52
CA HIS A 303 -2.79 6.34 -9.50
C HIS A 303 -3.38 6.66 -10.88
N ILE A 304 -2.79 7.62 -11.58
CA ILE A 304 -3.23 8.07 -12.90
C ILE A 304 -2.04 8.02 -13.85
N ARG A 305 -2.25 7.37 -15.00
CA ARG A 305 -1.29 7.29 -16.09
C ARG A 305 -1.92 7.83 -17.38
N PRO A 306 -1.54 9.04 -17.81
CA PRO A 306 -1.75 9.48 -19.19
C PRO A 306 -1.01 8.57 -20.16
N ARG A 307 -1.69 8.03 -21.18
CA ARG A 307 -1.04 7.15 -22.17
C ARG A 307 -0.15 7.91 -23.17
N ALA A 308 -0.43 9.20 -23.36
CA ALA A 308 0.35 10.14 -24.15
C ALA A 308 0.92 11.21 -23.20
N GLY A 309 1.88 10.84 -22.35
CA GLY A 309 2.40 11.71 -21.29
C GLY A 309 3.08 12.98 -21.81
N GLU A 310 3.59 12.95 -23.04
CA GLU A 310 4.12 14.10 -23.78
C GLU A 310 3.06 15.15 -24.13
N ALA A 311 1.78 14.77 -24.19
CA ALA A 311 0.68 15.69 -24.42
C ALA A 311 0.32 16.47 -23.15
N VAL A 312 0.69 15.99 -21.96
CA VAL A 312 0.48 16.71 -20.71
C VAL A 312 1.48 17.86 -20.63
N PHE A 313 0.98 19.09 -20.57
CA PHE A 313 1.83 20.27 -20.48
C PHE A 313 1.76 20.93 -19.10
N ASN A 314 0.69 20.67 -18.33
CA ASN A 314 0.52 21.29 -17.02
C ASN A 314 -0.40 20.46 -16.11
N LEU A 315 -0.01 20.34 -14.85
CA LEU A 315 -0.79 19.69 -13.79
C LEU A 315 -1.00 20.69 -12.66
N ARG A 316 -2.26 20.91 -12.27
CA ARG A 316 -2.64 21.88 -11.24
C ARG A 316 -3.54 21.25 -10.21
N LEU A 317 -3.39 21.70 -8.98
CA LEU A 317 -4.25 21.34 -7.86
C LEU A 317 -4.77 22.61 -7.20
N GLN A 318 -6.07 22.67 -6.99
CA GLN A 318 -6.69 23.60 -6.06
C GLN A 318 -6.95 22.89 -4.73
N SER A 319 -6.68 23.59 -3.63
CA SER A 319 -6.91 23.08 -2.28
C SER A 319 -7.96 23.90 -1.54
N ARG A 320 -8.58 23.28 -0.53
CA ARG A 320 -9.45 23.94 0.45
C ARG A 320 -8.88 23.69 1.84
N GLY A 321 -8.47 24.76 2.53
CA GLY A 321 -7.89 24.63 3.87
C GLY A 321 -6.63 23.77 3.94
N GLY A 322 -5.79 23.80 2.89
CA GLY A 322 -4.57 22.98 2.82
C GLY A 322 -4.79 21.55 2.35
N VAL A 323 -6.02 21.17 1.98
CA VAL A 323 -6.39 19.82 1.54
C VAL A 323 -6.70 19.80 0.04
N PRO A 324 -6.18 18.83 -0.76
CA PRO A 324 -6.49 18.73 -2.19
C PRO A 324 -7.99 18.70 -2.44
N HIS A 325 -8.51 19.55 -3.33
CA HIS A 325 -9.94 19.62 -3.67
C HIS A 325 -10.20 19.32 -5.14
N TRP A 326 -9.54 20.03 -6.05
CA TRP A 326 -9.74 19.86 -7.50
C TRP A 326 -8.41 19.70 -8.21
N LEU A 327 -8.19 18.54 -8.84
CA LEU A 327 -6.97 18.18 -9.54
C LEU A 327 -7.22 18.16 -11.04
N VAL A 328 -6.38 18.86 -11.80
CA VAL A 328 -6.57 19.06 -13.24
C VAL A 328 -5.29 18.70 -13.99
N LEU A 329 -5.40 17.74 -14.89
CA LEU A 329 -4.39 17.43 -15.89
C LEU A 329 -4.75 18.16 -17.18
N ARG A 330 -3.83 18.95 -17.73
CA ARG A 330 -4.04 19.72 -18.95
C ARG A 330 -3.23 19.15 -20.10
N HIS A 331 -3.93 18.80 -21.15
CA HIS A 331 -3.41 18.12 -22.33
C HIS A 331 -3.48 19.03 -23.54
N THR A 332 -2.44 19.00 -24.36
CA THR A 332 -2.46 19.61 -25.70
C THR A 332 -2.88 18.55 -26.71
N LEU A 333 -3.85 18.89 -27.55
CA LEU A 333 -4.29 18.02 -28.64
C LEU A 333 -3.82 18.59 -29.99
N PRO A 334 -3.61 17.75 -31.01
CA PRO A 334 -3.32 18.22 -32.36
C PRO A 334 -4.49 19.00 -32.93
N ASP A 335 -4.22 20.02 -33.74
CA ASP A 335 -5.23 20.75 -34.49
C ASP A 335 -6.07 19.79 -35.36
N LEU A 336 -7.39 20.01 -35.40
CA LEU A 336 -8.33 19.14 -36.08
C LEU A 336 -8.87 19.79 -37.35
N PRO A 337 -8.74 19.14 -38.52
CA PRO A 337 -9.45 19.58 -39.71
C PRO A 337 -10.97 19.39 -39.52
N ARG A 338 -11.77 19.88 -40.48
CA ARG A 338 -13.22 19.63 -40.52
C ARG A 338 -13.50 18.14 -40.41
N SER A 339 -14.42 17.76 -39.53
CA SER A 339 -14.75 16.35 -39.24
C SER A 339 -13.58 15.50 -38.68
N GLY A 340 -12.44 16.13 -38.36
CA GLY A 340 -11.28 15.48 -37.76
C GLY A 340 -11.59 15.00 -36.34
N THR A 341 -10.82 14.00 -35.88
CA THR A 341 -10.98 13.41 -34.55
C THR A 341 -9.63 13.33 -33.84
N ALA A 342 -9.60 13.66 -32.55
CA ALA A 342 -8.47 13.39 -31.65
C ALA A 342 -8.95 12.54 -30.47
N THR A 343 -8.05 11.72 -29.94
CA THR A 343 -8.32 10.85 -28.80
C THR A 343 -7.26 11.03 -27.72
N LEU A 344 -7.71 11.10 -26.48
CA LEU A 344 -6.90 11.07 -25.28
C LEU A 344 -7.26 9.82 -24.48
N ARG A 345 -6.25 9.21 -23.83
CA ARG A 345 -6.46 8.02 -23.00
C ARG A 345 -5.72 8.12 -21.68
N GLU A 346 -6.39 7.72 -20.62
CA GLU A 346 -5.81 7.60 -19.27
C GLU A 346 -6.20 6.28 -18.64
N ASP A 347 -5.27 5.72 -17.87
CA ASP A 347 -5.49 4.58 -16.99
C ASP A 347 -5.55 5.11 -15.55
N ARG A 348 -6.62 4.80 -14.81
CA ARG A 348 -6.82 5.24 -13.43
C ARG A 348 -7.03 4.04 -12.53
N LEU A 349 -6.26 3.93 -11.45
CA LEU A 349 -6.37 2.87 -10.45
C LEU A 349 -6.60 3.48 -9.08
N LEU A 350 -7.77 3.19 -8.51
CA LEU A 350 -8.04 3.41 -7.09
C LEU A 350 -7.72 2.10 -6.36
N ALA A 351 -6.77 2.13 -5.44
CA ALA A 351 -6.35 0.98 -4.67
C ALA A 351 -6.15 1.36 -3.20
N ARG A 352 -6.23 0.38 -2.31
CA ARG A 352 -5.84 0.56 -0.90
C ARG A 352 -4.45 0.02 -0.73
N GLY A 353 -3.56 0.80 -0.15
CA GLY A 353 -2.18 0.50 0.15
C GLY A 353 -1.21 0.96 -0.95
N VAL A 354 -0.17 1.67 -0.51
CA VAL A 354 0.91 2.26 -1.30
C VAL A 354 2.22 1.70 -0.78
N VAL A 355 3.19 1.57 -1.67
CA VAL A 355 4.53 1.18 -1.24
C VAL A 355 5.35 2.43 -0.95
N PRO A 356 5.94 2.51 0.24
CA PRO A 356 6.89 3.56 0.56
C PRO A 356 7.99 3.65 -0.49
N GLY A 357 8.22 4.84 -1.03
CA GLY A 357 9.42 5.10 -1.81
C GLY A 357 9.48 4.51 -3.22
N THR A 358 8.39 3.99 -3.80
CA THR A 358 8.41 3.49 -5.19
C THR A 358 7.18 3.88 -6.02
N PRO A 359 7.08 5.14 -6.48
CA PRO A 359 6.13 5.55 -7.51
C PRO A 359 6.16 4.64 -8.78
N GLU A 360 7.31 4.08 -9.12
CA GLU A 360 7.52 3.12 -10.20
C GLU A 360 6.71 1.83 -10.04
N ALA A 361 6.49 1.39 -8.80
CA ALA A 361 5.74 0.16 -8.54
C ALA A 361 4.27 0.30 -8.92
N ALA A 362 3.66 1.47 -8.66
CA ALA A 362 2.29 1.75 -9.08
C ALA A 362 2.17 1.93 -10.60
N LEU A 363 3.17 2.54 -11.25
CA LEU A 363 3.23 2.60 -12.71
C LEU A 363 3.32 1.23 -13.37
N ARG A 364 4.07 0.31 -12.78
CA ARG A 364 4.17 -1.08 -13.27
C ARG A 364 2.80 -1.74 -13.31
N LEU A 365 2.00 -1.57 -12.25
CA LEU A 365 0.63 -2.06 -12.19
C LEU A 365 -0.27 -1.47 -13.28
N LEU A 366 -0.16 -0.16 -13.53
CA LEU A 366 -0.89 0.52 -14.62
C LEU A 366 -0.40 0.15 -16.03
N ARG A 367 0.78 -0.48 -16.16
CA ARG A 367 1.36 -0.92 -17.44
C ARG A 367 1.04 -2.36 -17.79
N ALA A 368 0.98 -3.23 -16.77
CA ALA A 368 0.74 -4.66 -16.91
C ALA A 368 -0.37 -5.09 -15.94
N PRO A 369 -1.64 -4.71 -16.19
CA PRO A 369 -2.76 -5.07 -15.30
C PRO A 369 -2.98 -6.59 -15.20
N GLU A 370 -2.51 -7.38 -16.17
CA GLU A 370 -2.50 -8.84 -16.10
C GLU A 370 -1.72 -9.38 -14.90
N ALA A 371 -0.71 -8.65 -14.41
CA ALA A 371 0.02 -9.01 -13.18
C ALA A 371 -0.87 -8.91 -11.92
N LEU A 372 -2.03 -8.24 -12.00
CA LEU A 372 -3.01 -8.11 -10.92
C LEU A 372 -4.10 -9.18 -10.96
N ALA A 373 -4.07 -10.11 -11.91
CA ALA A 373 -5.06 -11.17 -12.01
C ALA A 373 -5.11 -11.97 -10.69
N GLY A 374 -6.28 -11.96 -10.03
CA GLY A 374 -6.50 -12.65 -8.76
C GLY A 374 -5.79 -12.04 -7.54
N ARG A 375 -5.21 -10.84 -7.66
CA ARG A 375 -4.46 -10.15 -6.58
C ARG A 375 -5.13 -8.85 -6.18
N ASP A 376 -4.88 -8.39 -4.95
CA ASP A 376 -5.27 -7.05 -4.51
C ASP A 376 -4.46 -6.05 -5.34
N PRO A 377 -5.11 -5.06 -6.01
CA PRO A 377 -4.39 -4.03 -6.77
C PRO A 377 -3.52 -3.12 -5.90
N GLY A 378 -3.75 -3.11 -4.59
CA GLY A 378 -2.91 -2.43 -3.64
C GLY A 378 -1.59 -3.14 -3.37
N GLN A 379 -0.61 -2.37 -2.90
CA GLN A 379 0.72 -2.87 -2.60
C GLN A 379 1.06 -2.74 -1.11
N THR A 380 1.96 -3.59 -0.63
CA THR A 380 2.49 -3.57 0.75
C THR A 380 4.01 -3.57 0.72
N GLY A 381 4.64 -3.22 1.83
CA GLY A 381 6.10 -3.19 1.90
C GLY A 381 6.74 -4.59 1.95
N PRO A 382 8.02 -4.70 1.55
CA PRO A 382 8.70 -5.99 1.42
C PRO A 382 9.21 -6.54 2.77
N GLY A 383 9.29 -5.74 3.82
CA GLY A 383 10.02 -6.08 5.05
C GLY A 383 9.48 -7.30 5.77
N ALA A 384 8.16 -7.37 6.01
CA ALA A 384 7.57 -8.51 6.71
C ALA A 384 7.73 -9.84 5.96
N PRO A 385 7.44 -9.94 4.63
CA PRO A 385 7.76 -11.13 3.85
C PRO A 385 9.23 -11.54 3.89
N LEU A 386 10.15 -10.57 3.78
CA LEU A 386 11.60 -10.82 3.88
C LEU A 386 11.97 -11.45 5.24
N ALA A 387 11.49 -10.88 6.34
CA ALA A 387 11.75 -11.38 7.69
C ALA A 387 11.21 -12.80 7.90
N ALA A 388 10.03 -13.10 7.36
CA ALA A 388 9.42 -14.43 7.43
C ALA A 388 10.25 -15.48 6.69
N MET A 389 10.63 -15.21 5.44
CA MET A 389 11.45 -16.11 4.64
C MET A 389 12.84 -16.31 5.26
N ALA A 390 13.47 -15.24 5.74
CA ALA A 390 14.77 -15.31 6.38
C ALA A 390 14.73 -16.08 7.72
N SER A 391 13.65 -15.97 8.48
CA SER A 391 13.44 -16.73 9.72
C SER A 391 13.36 -18.23 9.46
N VAL A 392 12.74 -18.67 8.35
CA VAL A 392 12.75 -20.09 7.94
C VAL A 392 14.16 -20.55 7.61
N LEU A 393 14.95 -19.76 6.86
CA LEU A 393 16.34 -20.11 6.53
C LEU A 393 17.20 -20.25 7.79
N LEU A 394 17.08 -19.32 8.74
CA LEU A 394 17.84 -19.31 9.98
C LEU A 394 17.51 -20.53 10.86
N ASN A 395 16.22 -20.90 10.96
CA ASN A 395 15.76 -21.96 11.84
C ASN A 395 15.74 -23.36 11.19
N ALA A 396 15.93 -23.47 9.87
CA ALA A 396 15.89 -24.73 9.14
C ALA A 396 16.77 -25.85 9.74
N PRO A 397 17.99 -25.59 10.27
CA PRO A 397 18.80 -26.62 10.92
C PRO A 397 18.17 -27.20 12.20
N GLY A 398 17.31 -26.43 12.87
CA GLY A 398 16.65 -26.83 14.12
C GLY A 398 15.32 -27.56 13.93
N PHE A 399 14.84 -27.74 12.70
CA PHE A 399 13.57 -28.41 12.44
C PHE A 399 13.64 -29.91 12.72
N ALA A 400 12.62 -30.44 13.41
CA ALA A 400 12.51 -31.87 13.72
C ALA A 400 12.49 -32.75 12.46
N GLN A 401 11.89 -32.25 11.38
CA GLN A 401 11.98 -32.85 10.04
C GLN A 401 12.82 -31.93 9.14
N PRO A 402 13.84 -32.46 8.44
CA PRO A 402 14.67 -31.67 7.55
C PRO A 402 13.83 -30.95 6.49
N PHE A 403 14.06 -29.64 6.33
CA PHE A 403 13.42 -28.90 5.26
C PHE A 403 13.99 -29.33 3.90
N PRO A 404 13.17 -29.57 2.86
CA PRO A 404 13.66 -30.01 1.56
C PRO A 404 14.67 -29.02 0.96
N ARG A 405 15.84 -29.52 0.54
CA ARG A 405 16.95 -28.68 0.02
C ARG A 405 16.53 -27.80 -1.16
N GLU A 406 15.73 -28.33 -2.08
CA GLU A 406 15.22 -27.60 -3.24
C GLU A 406 14.31 -26.43 -2.83
N ARG A 407 13.44 -26.64 -1.83
CA ARG A 407 12.59 -25.57 -1.30
C ARG A 407 13.40 -24.51 -0.56
N LEU A 408 14.44 -24.89 0.20
CA LEU A 408 15.37 -23.93 0.82
C LEU A 408 16.12 -23.11 -0.24
N ALA A 409 16.61 -23.76 -1.31
CA ALA A 409 17.30 -23.08 -2.40
C ALA A 409 16.37 -22.08 -3.11
N ARG A 410 15.12 -22.46 -3.39
CA ARG A 410 14.12 -21.56 -3.97
C ARG A 410 13.78 -20.40 -3.06
N LEU A 411 13.61 -20.65 -1.76
CA LEU A 411 13.34 -19.60 -0.77
C LEU A 411 14.47 -18.58 -0.74
N ARG A 412 15.73 -19.05 -0.75
CA ARG A 412 16.91 -18.21 -0.80
C ARG A 412 16.99 -17.40 -2.10
N GLU A 413 16.71 -18.00 -3.26
CA GLU A 413 16.70 -17.30 -4.55
C GLU A 413 15.66 -16.15 -4.57
N VAL A 414 14.45 -16.42 -4.08
CA VAL A 414 13.39 -15.39 -3.97
C VAL A 414 13.82 -14.28 -3.01
N LEU A 415 14.39 -14.64 -1.86
CA LEU A 415 14.88 -13.68 -0.87
C LEU A 415 16.00 -12.79 -1.43
N GLU A 416 17.00 -13.37 -2.10
CA GLU A 416 18.09 -12.63 -2.75
C GLU A 416 17.55 -11.68 -3.84
N ARG A 417 16.57 -12.12 -4.64
CA ARG A 417 15.90 -11.28 -5.65
C ARG A 417 15.17 -10.10 -5.03
N GLN A 418 14.47 -10.31 -3.92
CA GLN A 418 13.77 -9.23 -3.21
C GLN A 418 14.74 -8.24 -2.57
N LEU A 419 15.80 -8.74 -1.92
CA LEU A 419 16.85 -7.88 -1.37
C LEU A 419 17.53 -7.07 -2.48
N ALA A 420 17.76 -7.64 -3.66
CA ALA A 420 18.33 -6.91 -4.81
C ALA A 420 17.38 -5.82 -5.36
N ALA A 421 16.07 -5.94 -5.16
CA ALA A 421 15.07 -4.98 -5.62
C ALA A 421 14.76 -3.85 -4.62
N LEU A 422 15.31 -3.93 -3.39
CA LEU A 422 15.20 -2.84 -2.41
C LEU A 422 15.91 -1.58 -2.93
N PRO A 423 15.36 -0.37 -2.69
CA PRO A 423 15.94 0.88 -3.17
C PRO A 423 17.40 1.08 -2.72
N ASP A 424 18.16 1.76 -3.58
CA ASP A 424 19.55 2.14 -3.33
C ASP A 424 19.66 3.34 -2.36
N GLU A 425 20.87 3.61 -1.89
CA GLU A 425 21.15 4.54 -0.77
C GLU A 425 20.73 6.01 -1.03
N GLU A 426 20.68 6.43 -2.31
CA GLU A 426 20.26 7.78 -2.72
C GLU A 426 18.72 7.91 -2.87
N GLY A 427 17.98 6.81 -2.69
CA GLY A 427 16.53 6.76 -2.78
C GLY A 427 15.81 7.27 -1.54
N GLU A 428 14.48 7.22 -1.58
CA GLU A 428 13.64 7.58 -0.44
C GLU A 428 13.82 6.57 0.71
N VAL A 429 14.05 7.08 1.93
CA VAL A 429 14.25 6.25 3.13
C VAL A 429 12.94 5.52 3.44
N LEU A 430 13.00 4.19 3.51
CA LEU A 430 11.85 3.37 3.91
C LEU A 430 11.41 3.72 5.34
N PRO A 431 10.11 3.62 5.68
CA PRO A 431 9.63 3.83 7.04
C PRO A 431 10.14 2.74 7.98
N ILE A 432 10.14 3.02 9.30
CA ILE A 432 10.61 2.09 10.32
C ILE A 432 9.87 0.74 10.27
N SER A 433 8.57 0.76 9.95
CA SER A 433 7.74 -0.44 9.76
C SER A 433 8.28 -1.40 8.70
N GLU A 434 9.12 -0.93 7.78
CA GLU A 434 9.79 -1.72 6.75
C GLU A 434 11.28 -1.92 7.06
N LEU A 435 11.99 -0.88 7.50
CA LEU A 435 13.42 -0.97 7.84
C LEU A 435 13.71 -2.00 8.92
N ALA A 436 12.90 -2.06 9.98
CA ALA A 436 13.14 -2.97 11.08
C ALA A 436 13.02 -4.46 10.66
N PRO A 437 11.95 -4.90 9.98
CA PRO A 437 11.90 -6.25 9.41
C PRO A 437 12.99 -6.54 8.38
N VAL A 438 13.37 -5.56 7.54
CA VAL A 438 14.51 -5.71 6.60
C VAL A 438 15.82 -5.96 7.35
N ALA A 439 16.08 -5.24 8.45
CA ALA A 439 17.25 -5.48 9.29
C ALA A 439 17.24 -6.89 9.90
N VAL A 440 16.11 -7.35 10.41
CA VAL A 440 15.95 -8.73 10.91
C VAL A 440 16.22 -9.76 9.81
N ALA A 441 15.73 -9.52 8.58
CA ALA A 441 15.98 -10.39 7.44
C ALA A 441 17.47 -10.44 7.06
N LEU A 442 18.14 -9.30 6.97
CA LEU A 442 19.57 -9.21 6.65
C LEU A 442 20.45 -9.87 7.72
N ASP A 443 20.13 -9.71 9.01
CA ASP A 443 20.78 -10.42 10.11
C ASP A 443 20.62 -11.94 9.98
N ALA A 444 19.40 -12.42 9.72
CA ALA A 444 19.13 -13.85 9.55
C ALA A 444 19.83 -14.43 8.31
N VAL A 445 19.84 -13.73 7.18
CA VAL A 445 20.56 -14.12 5.96
C VAL A 445 22.07 -14.19 6.23
N TRP A 446 22.63 -13.18 6.89
CA TRP A 446 24.05 -13.17 7.21
C TRP A 446 24.45 -14.39 8.06
N ARG A 447 23.68 -14.70 9.11
CA ARG A 447 23.90 -15.88 9.96
C ARG A 447 23.71 -17.20 9.23
N ALA A 448 22.87 -17.24 8.21
CA ALA A 448 22.64 -18.40 7.36
C ALA A 448 23.68 -18.57 6.24
N GLY A 449 24.85 -17.90 6.33
CA GLY A 449 25.93 -17.99 5.35
C GLY A 449 25.83 -16.97 4.20
N GLY A 450 25.28 -15.79 4.49
CA GLY A 450 25.16 -14.67 3.55
C GLY A 450 26.51 -14.05 3.15
N SER A 451 26.46 -13.06 2.27
CA SER A 451 27.64 -12.40 1.70
C SER A 451 28.07 -11.16 2.50
N PRO A 452 29.33 -10.69 2.37
CA PRO A 452 29.76 -9.44 3.00
C PRO A 452 28.94 -8.21 2.59
N ARG A 453 28.25 -8.26 1.43
CA ARG A 453 27.32 -7.21 0.99
C ARG A 453 26.12 -7.11 1.94
N ASP A 454 25.60 -8.24 2.41
CA ASP A 454 24.45 -8.30 3.31
C ASP A 454 24.79 -7.68 4.66
N ARG A 455 26.00 -7.95 5.18
CA ARG A 455 26.50 -7.30 6.40
C ARG A 455 26.65 -5.78 6.27
N ARG A 456 27.19 -5.30 5.13
CA ARG A 456 27.28 -3.85 4.88
C ARG A 456 25.90 -3.21 4.81
N ARG A 457 24.95 -3.85 4.11
CA ARG A 457 23.58 -3.36 4.01
C ARG A 457 22.86 -3.40 5.36
N LEU A 458 23.08 -4.42 6.18
CA LEU A 458 22.57 -4.46 7.56
C LEU A 458 23.06 -3.25 8.36
N ARG A 459 24.36 -2.97 8.34
CA ARG A 459 24.94 -1.80 9.02
C ARG A 459 24.28 -0.49 8.55
N GLN A 460 24.08 -0.35 7.25
CA GLN A 460 23.42 0.83 6.66
C GLN A 460 21.98 0.98 7.15
N VAL A 461 21.18 -0.09 7.09
CA VAL A 461 19.78 -0.08 7.55
C VAL A 461 19.69 0.24 9.05
N LEU A 462 20.59 -0.32 9.87
CA LEU A 462 20.67 0.03 11.29
C LEU A 462 21.02 1.51 11.49
N GLY A 463 21.89 2.08 10.65
CA GLY A 463 22.21 3.51 10.65
C GLY A 463 20.98 4.38 10.34
N GLN A 464 20.17 3.96 9.36
CA GLN A 464 18.91 4.64 9.03
C GLN A 464 17.89 4.56 10.17
N ILE A 465 17.76 3.40 10.82
CA ILE A 465 16.90 3.22 12.01
C ILE A 465 17.34 4.16 13.14
N THR A 466 18.64 4.24 13.42
CA THR A 466 19.18 5.15 14.45
C THR A 466 19.01 6.62 14.08
N ALA A 467 19.18 6.99 12.81
CA ALA A 467 19.00 8.36 12.33
C ALA A 467 17.54 8.84 12.38
N ALA A 468 16.59 7.90 12.30
CA ALA A 468 15.16 8.19 12.42
C ALA A 468 14.67 8.32 13.88
N ALA A 469 15.53 8.08 14.86
CA ALA A 469 15.20 8.27 16.28
C ALA A 469 15.00 9.76 16.62
N SER A 470 14.01 10.06 17.45
CA SER A 470 13.86 11.38 18.05
C SER A 470 15.01 11.69 19.02
N ALA A 471 15.10 12.94 19.48
CA ALA A 471 16.07 13.34 20.50
C ALA A 471 15.91 12.52 21.81
N ASP A 472 14.68 12.12 22.14
CA ASP A 472 14.35 11.31 23.32
C ASP A 472 14.54 9.80 23.09
N GLY A 473 15.02 9.39 21.91
CA GLY A 473 15.24 7.98 21.56
C GLY A 473 14.00 7.25 21.02
N VAL A 474 12.90 7.96 20.76
CA VAL A 474 11.70 7.34 20.17
C VAL A 474 11.94 7.04 18.70
N ILE A 475 11.85 5.77 18.31
CA ILE A 475 11.97 5.30 16.92
C ILE A 475 10.59 4.95 16.36
N GLY A 476 10.22 5.54 15.23
CA GLY A 476 8.95 5.29 14.53
C GLY A 476 7.77 6.10 15.08
N THR A 477 6.57 5.78 14.60
CA THR A 477 5.34 6.52 14.89
C THR A 477 4.51 5.92 16.04
N GLY A 478 4.91 4.75 16.55
CA GLY A 478 4.22 4.10 17.66
C GLY A 478 4.92 2.84 18.16
N LEU A 479 4.35 2.23 19.20
CA LEU A 479 4.94 1.12 19.95
C LEU A 479 5.31 -0.10 19.09
N ALA A 480 4.53 -0.41 18.05
CA ALA A 480 4.81 -1.56 17.18
C ALA A 480 6.13 -1.38 16.39
N GLU A 481 6.30 -0.20 15.78
CA GLU A 481 7.51 0.16 15.04
C GLU A 481 8.70 0.28 16.00
N HIS A 482 8.48 0.91 17.15
CA HIS A 482 9.49 1.06 18.19
C HIS A 482 10.02 -0.30 18.69
N GLY A 483 9.13 -1.22 19.06
CA GLY A 483 9.50 -2.56 19.50
C GLY A 483 10.23 -3.37 18.42
N SER A 484 9.79 -3.23 17.15
CA SER A 484 10.46 -3.87 16.01
C SER A 484 11.86 -3.29 15.78
N ALA A 485 12.03 -1.97 15.92
CA ALA A 485 13.33 -1.31 15.82
C ALA A 485 14.27 -1.75 16.97
N MET A 486 13.76 -1.86 18.20
CA MET A 486 14.52 -2.40 19.32
C MET A 486 15.01 -3.84 19.06
N LEU A 487 14.15 -4.70 18.50
CA LEU A 487 14.54 -6.04 18.09
C LEU A 487 15.67 -6.01 17.04
N ALA A 488 15.51 -5.19 16.00
CA ALA A 488 16.51 -5.04 14.94
C ALA A 488 17.85 -4.55 15.49
N LEU A 489 17.85 -3.53 16.35
CA LEU A 489 19.03 -2.99 17.01
C LEU A 489 19.69 -4.02 17.94
N ALA A 490 18.92 -4.77 18.73
CA ALA A 490 19.45 -5.81 19.62
C ALA A 490 20.13 -6.94 18.84
N ARG A 491 19.49 -7.44 17.78
CA ARG A 491 20.10 -8.45 16.88
C ARG A 491 21.33 -7.88 16.19
N GLY A 492 21.24 -6.66 15.67
CA GLY A 492 22.34 -5.94 15.04
C GLY A 492 23.56 -5.77 15.95
N ALA A 493 23.36 -5.33 17.19
CA ALA A 493 24.41 -5.12 18.17
C ALA A 493 25.20 -6.40 18.49
N SER A 494 24.56 -7.57 18.40
CA SER A 494 25.25 -8.86 18.58
C SER A 494 26.20 -9.25 17.44
N LEU A 495 26.05 -8.66 16.25
CA LEU A 495 26.88 -8.90 15.06
C LEU A 495 27.84 -7.75 14.73
N ILE A 496 27.39 -6.53 15.03
CA ILE A 496 28.03 -5.27 14.68
C ILE A 496 28.32 -4.59 16.03
N PRO A 497 29.50 -4.85 16.63
CA PRO A 497 29.86 -4.35 17.96
C PRO A 497 30.28 -2.88 17.88
N GLU A 498 29.40 -2.04 17.35
CA GLU A 498 29.62 -0.62 17.20
C GLU A 498 28.90 0.15 18.31
N PRO A 499 29.58 1.09 18.99
CA PRO A 499 29.01 1.79 20.13
C PRO A 499 27.67 2.45 19.83
N TRP A 500 27.53 3.06 18.65
CA TRP A 500 26.31 3.77 18.28
C TRP A 500 25.08 2.87 18.19
N VAL A 501 25.22 1.57 17.90
CA VAL A 501 24.08 0.63 17.86
C VAL A 501 23.59 0.35 19.28
N ALA A 502 24.52 0.08 20.21
CA ALA A 502 24.21 -0.18 21.62
C ALA A 502 23.66 1.08 22.31
N GLU A 503 24.23 2.25 22.03
CA GLU A 503 23.73 3.53 22.52
C GLU A 503 22.31 3.82 22.02
N ALA A 504 22.04 3.59 20.73
CA ALA A 504 20.71 3.77 20.16
C ALA A 504 19.69 2.80 20.81
N LEU A 505 20.09 1.55 21.05
CA LEU A 505 19.26 0.57 21.76
C LEU A 505 18.96 1.01 23.20
N GLY A 506 19.96 1.48 23.93
CA GLY A 506 19.80 2.00 25.29
C GLY A 506 18.84 3.19 25.34
N ARG A 507 19.02 4.17 24.43
CA ARG A 507 18.10 5.32 24.31
C ARG A 507 16.67 4.88 23.97
N ALA A 508 16.50 3.93 23.05
CA ALA A 508 15.18 3.41 22.70
C ALA A 508 14.46 2.80 23.91
N VAL A 509 15.15 1.98 24.71
CA VAL A 509 14.56 1.42 25.94
C VAL A 509 14.19 2.53 26.94
N LEU A 510 15.04 3.55 27.11
CA LEU A 510 14.79 4.66 28.03
C LEU A 510 13.66 5.59 27.57
N ALA A 511 13.31 5.57 26.28
CA ALA A 511 12.18 6.31 25.71
C ALA A 511 10.80 5.74 26.11
N LEU A 512 10.76 4.54 26.70
CA LEU A 512 9.55 3.94 27.24
C LEU A 512 9.13 4.60 28.55
N ASP A 513 7.83 4.77 28.79
CA ASP A 513 7.31 5.26 30.05
C ASP A 513 7.69 4.32 31.22
N PRO A 514 8.22 4.84 32.34
CA PRO A 514 8.52 4.02 33.51
C PRO A 514 7.31 3.24 34.09
N ALA A 515 6.09 3.72 33.85
CA ALA A 515 4.87 3.17 34.42
C ALA A 515 4.11 2.20 33.49
N GLY A 516 4.51 2.05 32.23
CA GLY A 516 3.77 1.18 31.32
C GLY A 516 4.30 1.14 29.89
N PRO A 517 3.65 0.36 29.01
CA PRO A 517 4.08 0.19 27.63
C PRO A 517 3.56 1.37 26.79
N SER A 518 4.06 2.56 27.07
CA SER A 518 3.83 3.80 26.31
C SER A 518 5.16 4.48 25.97
N LEU A 519 5.15 5.35 24.98
CA LEU A 519 6.32 6.14 24.58
C LEU A 519 6.21 7.55 25.16
N LEU A 520 7.31 8.07 25.67
CA LEU A 520 7.37 9.44 26.16
C LEU A 520 7.08 10.43 25.03
N GLY A 521 6.17 11.38 25.25
CA GLY A 521 5.86 12.45 24.30
C GLY A 521 5.01 12.05 23.08
N LEU A 522 4.54 10.79 22.99
CA LEU A 522 3.62 10.35 21.95
C LEU A 522 2.26 9.96 22.54
N GLU A 523 1.18 10.59 22.07
CA GLU A 523 -0.17 10.13 22.33
C GLU A 523 -0.42 8.83 21.56
N GLY A 524 -0.38 7.71 22.25
CA GLY A 524 -0.64 6.39 21.68
C GLY A 524 -2.13 6.06 21.59
N ALA A 525 -2.50 5.17 20.66
CA ALA A 525 -3.84 4.60 20.60
C ALA A 525 -4.19 3.89 21.91
N GLN A 526 -5.32 4.27 22.52
CA GLN A 526 -5.85 3.62 23.72
C GLN A 526 -7.17 2.91 23.37
N PRO A 527 -7.32 1.61 23.68
CA PRO A 527 -6.32 0.72 24.28
C PRO A 527 -5.19 0.34 23.29
N VAL A 528 -3.99 0.09 23.81
CA VAL A 528 -2.82 -0.30 23.00
C VAL A 528 -3.09 -1.60 22.22
N PRO A 529 -2.88 -1.64 20.89
CA PRO A 529 -3.10 -2.85 20.09
C PRO A 529 -2.23 -4.04 20.51
N THR A 530 -2.77 -5.25 20.41
CA THR A 530 -2.09 -6.51 20.73
C THR A 530 -0.80 -6.69 19.94
N ARG A 531 -0.82 -6.36 18.64
CA ARG A 531 0.37 -6.41 17.77
C ARG A 531 1.49 -5.49 18.28
N ALA A 532 1.14 -4.33 18.82
CA ALA A 532 2.10 -3.36 19.34
C ALA A 532 2.73 -3.84 20.66
N LEU A 533 1.91 -4.36 21.60
CA LEU A 533 2.40 -4.96 22.84
C LEU A 533 3.32 -6.16 22.57
N ALA A 534 2.96 -7.00 21.59
CA ALA A 534 3.75 -8.17 21.23
C ALA A 534 5.09 -7.80 20.56
N ALA A 535 5.10 -6.81 19.66
CA ALA A 535 6.34 -6.31 19.05
C ALA A 535 7.28 -5.71 20.11
N LEU A 536 6.74 -4.90 21.04
CA LEU A 536 7.52 -4.35 22.14
C LEU A 536 8.06 -5.44 23.07
N LEU A 537 7.22 -6.40 23.48
CA LEU A 537 7.65 -7.55 24.28
C LEU A 537 8.80 -8.31 23.62
N ARG A 538 8.69 -8.56 22.30
CA ARG A 538 9.74 -9.25 21.53
C ARG A 538 11.05 -8.47 21.54
N GLY A 539 11.00 -7.16 21.31
CA GLY A 539 12.17 -6.28 21.36
C GLY A 539 12.82 -6.24 22.76
N LEU A 540 12.03 -6.11 23.81
CA LEU A 540 12.51 -6.10 25.20
C LEU A 540 13.20 -7.40 25.60
N ARG A 541 12.64 -8.55 25.21
CA ARG A 541 13.30 -9.83 25.47
C ARG A 541 14.59 -10.00 24.69
N ALA A 542 14.66 -9.48 23.46
CA ALA A 542 15.91 -9.46 22.71
C ALA A 542 16.99 -8.63 23.42
N VAL A 543 16.62 -7.53 24.08
CA VAL A 543 17.53 -6.74 24.94
C VAL A 543 18.02 -7.57 26.13
N GLU A 544 17.13 -8.28 26.82
CA GLU A 544 17.50 -9.12 27.98
C GLU A 544 18.42 -10.28 27.57
N VAL A 545 18.11 -10.96 26.46
CA VAL A 545 18.95 -12.05 25.92
C VAL A 545 20.32 -11.50 25.52
N LEU A 546 20.37 -10.36 24.81
CA LEU A 546 21.63 -9.71 24.44
C LEU A 546 22.48 -9.38 25.67
N ALA A 547 21.89 -8.78 26.71
CA ALA A 547 22.58 -8.47 27.95
C ALA A 547 23.13 -9.74 28.63
N GLY A 548 22.34 -10.82 28.63
CA GLY A 548 22.75 -12.13 29.13
C GLY A 548 23.93 -12.75 28.40
N THR A 549 24.18 -12.37 27.13
CA THR A 549 25.37 -12.86 26.39
C THR A 549 26.68 -12.25 26.88
N GLY A 550 26.64 -11.11 27.60
CA GLY A 550 27.84 -10.37 28.02
C GLY A 550 28.63 -9.70 26.88
N ARG A 551 28.18 -9.81 25.62
CA ARG A 551 28.86 -9.24 24.45
C ARG A 551 28.68 -7.72 24.30
N VAL A 552 27.62 -7.18 24.89
CA VAL A 552 27.28 -5.76 24.89
C VAL A 552 26.97 -5.33 26.32
N ALA A 553 27.66 -4.31 26.80
CA ALA A 553 27.39 -3.73 28.11
C ALA A 553 26.19 -2.77 28.02
N LEU A 554 25.10 -3.10 28.69
CA LEU A 554 23.95 -2.23 28.87
C LEU A 554 23.90 -1.74 30.31
N GLU A 555 23.53 -0.48 30.49
CA GLU A 555 23.45 0.13 31.82
C GLU A 555 22.35 -0.50 32.67
N ALA A 556 22.52 -0.53 33.99
CA ALA A 556 21.56 -1.13 34.91
C ALA A 556 20.17 -0.47 34.83
N GLU A 557 20.11 0.84 34.57
CA GLU A 557 18.85 1.56 34.38
C GLU A 557 18.09 1.08 33.14
N VAL A 558 18.79 0.85 32.03
CA VAL A 558 18.22 0.30 30.79
C VAL A 558 17.60 -1.07 31.06
N LEU A 559 18.31 -1.96 31.76
CA LEU A 559 17.80 -3.29 32.09
C LEU A 559 16.60 -3.23 33.04
N ALA A 560 16.64 -2.35 34.05
CA ALA A 560 15.51 -2.15 34.97
C ALA A 560 14.26 -1.64 34.23
N ARG A 561 14.41 -0.67 33.32
CA ARG A 561 13.32 -0.17 32.48
C ARG A 561 12.76 -1.27 31.58
N ALA A 562 13.63 -2.09 30.99
CA ALA A 562 13.21 -3.17 30.10
C ALA A 562 12.35 -4.22 30.82
N VAL A 563 12.74 -4.61 32.04
CA VAL A 563 11.99 -5.58 32.87
C VAL A 563 10.59 -5.06 33.20
N VAL A 564 10.47 -3.80 33.65
CA VAL A 564 9.17 -3.20 33.99
C VAL A 564 8.25 -3.14 32.76
N ALA A 565 8.76 -2.66 31.62
CA ALA A 565 8.00 -2.59 30.40
C ALA A 565 7.58 -3.97 29.88
N ARG A 566 8.45 -4.99 30.03
CA ARG A 566 8.18 -6.38 29.64
C ARG A 566 7.02 -6.94 30.45
N ASP A 567 7.04 -6.76 31.77
CA ASP A 567 6.00 -7.28 32.66
C ASP A 567 4.65 -6.60 32.38
N ALA A 568 4.66 -5.29 32.10
CA ALA A 568 3.46 -4.57 31.69
C ALA A 568 2.92 -5.05 30.33
N CYS A 569 3.78 -5.36 29.36
CA CYS A 569 3.37 -5.97 28.09
C CYS A 569 2.72 -7.35 28.30
N LEU A 570 3.30 -8.19 29.17
CA LEU A 570 2.76 -9.52 29.49
C LEU A 570 1.38 -9.42 30.15
N GLN A 571 1.21 -8.53 31.12
CA GLN A 571 -0.10 -8.28 31.73
C GLN A 571 -1.12 -7.79 30.69
N GLY A 572 -0.72 -6.85 29.84
CA GLY A 572 -1.56 -6.35 28.76
C GLY A 572 -2.00 -7.45 27.79
N LEU A 573 -1.07 -8.31 27.34
CA LEU A 573 -1.35 -9.44 26.44
C LEU A 573 -2.20 -10.53 27.09
N ALA A 574 -1.96 -10.85 28.36
CA ALA A 574 -2.80 -11.80 29.09
C ALA A 574 -4.27 -11.36 29.12
N GLY A 575 -4.52 -10.05 29.27
CA GLY A 575 -5.86 -9.47 29.19
C GLY A 575 -6.56 -9.59 27.82
N ARG A 576 -5.82 -9.95 26.76
CA ARG A 576 -6.33 -10.12 25.38
C ARG A 576 -6.83 -11.54 25.08
N LEU A 577 -6.46 -12.51 25.91
CA LEU A 577 -6.84 -13.90 25.71
C LEU A 577 -8.31 -14.13 26.10
N ARG A 578 -9.02 -14.91 25.29
CA ARG A 578 -10.37 -15.39 25.57
C ARG A 578 -10.39 -16.90 25.41
N SER A 579 -10.68 -17.60 26.50
CA SER A 579 -10.78 -19.05 26.52
C SER A 579 -12.13 -19.51 25.98
N GLN A 580 -12.09 -20.45 25.04
CA GLN A 580 -13.22 -21.24 24.53
C GLN A 580 -12.89 -22.72 24.76
N GLU A 581 -13.87 -23.62 24.79
CA GLU A 581 -13.66 -25.03 25.19
C GLU A 581 -12.49 -25.73 24.46
N ASP A 582 -12.34 -25.50 23.16
CA ASP A 582 -11.34 -26.15 22.30
C ASP A 582 -10.20 -25.22 21.84
N ARG A 583 -10.25 -23.91 22.15
CA ARG A 583 -9.33 -22.92 21.58
C ARG A 583 -9.10 -21.70 22.46
N LEU A 584 -8.08 -20.93 22.10
CA LEU A 584 -7.80 -19.61 22.69
C LEU A 584 -7.89 -18.56 21.58
N ASP A 585 -8.82 -17.62 21.75
CA ASP A 585 -8.99 -16.50 20.82
C ASP A 585 -8.19 -15.29 21.35
N VAL A 586 -7.51 -14.59 20.44
CA VAL A 586 -6.73 -13.38 20.76
C VAL A 586 -7.44 -12.16 20.20
N LEU A 587 -7.79 -11.23 21.08
CA LEU A 587 -8.40 -9.97 20.66
C LEU A 587 -7.34 -9.01 20.08
N PRO A 588 -7.63 -8.27 18.98
CA PRO A 588 -6.72 -7.24 18.44
C PRO A 588 -6.40 -6.12 19.42
N GLY A 589 -7.29 -5.88 20.39
CA GLY A 589 -7.16 -4.90 21.46
C GLY A 589 -8.04 -5.27 22.65
N GLY A 590 -8.62 -4.29 23.34
CA GLY A 590 -9.53 -4.55 24.47
C GLY A 590 -10.87 -5.15 24.06
N VAL A 591 -11.25 -4.90 22.80
CA VAL A 591 -12.51 -5.28 22.15
C VAL A 591 -12.21 -5.59 20.68
N GLY A 592 -13.15 -6.22 19.99
CA GLY A 592 -13.06 -6.56 18.57
C GLY A 592 -13.15 -8.05 18.30
N GLU A 593 -13.21 -8.41 17.01
CA GLU A 593 -13.19 -9.81 16.60
C GLU A 593 -11.76 -10.36 16.58
N PRO A 594 -11.54 -11.61 16.99
CA PRO A 594 -10.23 -12.25 16.89
C PRO A 594 -9.71 -12.28 15.45
N ASP A 595 -8.41 -12.03 15.28
CA ASP A 595 -7.75 -11.99 13.98
C ASP A 595 -6.45 -12.81 13.95
N ALA A 596 -6.07 -13.23 12.75
CA ALA A 596 -4.91 -14.10 12.54
C ALA A 596 -3.61 -13.45 13.00
N ALA A 597 -3.38 -12.19 12.64
CA ALA A 597 -2.10 -11.55 12.89
C ALA A 597 -1.91 -11.08 14.34
N SER A 598 -2.98 -10.78 15.08
CA SER A 598 -2.92 -10.57 16.53
C SER A 598 -2.56 -11.86 17.27
N THR A 599 -3.10 -13.00 16.83
CA THR A 599 -2.74 -14.32 17.35
C THR A 599 -1.28 -14.66 17.04
N ALA A 600 -0.84 -14.44 15.79
CA ALA A 600 0.54 -14.67 15.39
C ALA A 600 1.53 -13.76 16.12
N ALA A 601 1.21 -12.46 16.26
CA ALA A 601 2.02 -11.50 16.99
C ALA A 601 2.21 -11.92 18.45
N LEU A 602 1.11 -12.25 19.14
CA LEU A 602 1.15 -12.66 20.54
C LEU A 602 2.07 -13.88 20.72
N LEU A 603 1.91 -14.91 19.88
CA LEU A 603 2.77 -16.09 19.93
C LEU A 603 4.24 -15.76 19.67
N LEU A 604 4.56 -14.92 18.68
CA LEU A 604 5.93 -14.46 18.43
C LEU A 604 6.53 -13.73 19.63
N GLY A 605 5.77 -12.82 20.25
CA GLY A 605 6.21 -12.08 21.42
C GLY A 605 6.44 -12.97 22.65
N VAL A 606 5.59 -13.98 22.85
CA VAL A 606 5.63 -14.86 24.03
C VAL A 606 6.61 -16.03 23.88
N LEU A 607 6.86 -16.52 22.66
CA LEU A 607 7.77 -17.65 22.40
C LEU A 607 9.22 -17.21 22.15
N SER A 608 9.49 -15.93 21.89
CA SER A 608 10.85 -15.38 21.73
C SER A 608 11.76 -16.17 20.78
N PRO A 609 11.40 -16.27 19.49
CA PRO A 609 12.16 -17.07 18.52
C PRO A 609 13.59 -16.57 18.28
N ASP A 610 13.90 -15.35 18.71
CA ASP A 610 15.14 -14.67 18.41
C ASP A 610 16.34 -15.20 19.21
N GLU A 611 16.14 -16.04 20.23
CA GLU A 611 17.24 -16.69 20.99
C GLU A 611 18.21 -17.46 20.07
N VAL A 612 17.69 -18.05 18.98
CA VAL A 612 18.51 -18.73 17.96
C VAL A 612 19.49 -17.76 17.30
N ALA A 613 19.08 -16.51 17.08
CA ALA A 613 19.97 -15.51 16.49
C ALA A 613 21.14 -15.17 17.45
N PHE A 614 20.87 -15.08 18.75
CA PHE A 614 21.90 -14.75 19.74
C PHE A 614 22.87 -15.92 20.02
N SER A 615 22.41 -17.16 19.84
CA SER A 615 23.24 -18.37 20.00
C SER A 615 24.00 -18.77 18.73
N ALA A 616 23.45 -18.49 17.54
CA ALA A 616 24.12 -18.76 16.26
C ALA A 616 25.38 -17.88 16.01
N GLY A 617 25.64 -16.90 16.86
CA GLY A 617 26.83 -16.03 16.82
C GLY A 617 28.16 -16.73 17.15
N ASP A 618 28.18 -18.06 17.31
CA ASP A 618 29.38 -18.89 17.50
C ASP A 618 29.80 -19.65 16.22
N VAL A 619 29.07 -19.51 15.11
CA VAL A 619 29.42 -20.16 13.84
C VAL A 619 30.48 -19.33 13.09
N ALA A 620 31.74 -19.66 13.41
CA ALA A 620 33.00 -19.49 12.67
C ALA A 620 33.31 -18.09 12.07
N ALA A 621 34.27 -17.41 12.72
CA ALA A 621 35.13 -16.39 12.12
C ALA A 621 36.06 -16.98 11.05
#